data_AF-A0A9X1SFB8-F1
#
_entry.id   AF-A0A9X1SFB8-F1
#
_cell.length_a   1.000
_cell.length_b   1.000
_cell.length_c   1.000
_cell.angle_alpha   90.00
_cell.angle_beta   90.00
_cell.angle_gamma   90.00
#
_symmetry.space_group_name_H-M   'P 1'
#
loop_
_entity.id
_entity.type
_entity.pdbx_description
1 polymer ?
#
loop_
_entity_poly.entity_id
_entity_poly.type
_entity_poly.pdbx_seq_one_letter_code
_entity_poly.pdbx_strand_id
1 'polypeptide(L)'
;MKKEKWAVPSGIANSVVSHLRLHARVYALALPLVMTLAPVVVAEEPAVAETEAEEAAPLPSHVEWMTDVAAAQALAKSQNKDLILFFTGSDWCGFCVKLEKAVLLQPGTAKRLEERYVPVVLDFPHGKPQSEELKKQNDELKKKLAVRGFPTLYFVDADLMPQGQMVGYKAPEDFWNSFDEIVAVGEKVSAAKAGAKVAEITDYKQLNAILEAVPEEVLKSGWMETMRKTIDASRGVDDAIAQKWSEKLEQFEREIAEQQFNSDLAAGFMKLKREGASPEDVLAYFDEAATDAADYPSRVLTVKFLKMRYLSEVKKYDEGIAIANEILASEAAGEREKMMTEAVKKQMTRFKEQGQPAGVPAIRMIKPGE
;
A
#
# COMPACT_ATOMS: atom_id res chain seq x y z
N MET A 1 11.51 -42.57 7.18
CA MET A 1 12.29 -42.14 6.00
C MET A 1 11.47 -41.05 5.31
N LYS A 2 11.88 -39.82 4.99
CA LYS A 2 13.05 -38.96 5.25
C LYS A 2 12.47 -37.53 5.28
N LYS A 3 12.97 -36.67 6.17
CA LYS A 3 12.70 -35.22 6.22
C LYS A 3 13.79 -34.50 5.41
N GLU A 4 13.45 -33.57 4.53
CA GLU A 4 14.36 -32.59 3.91
C GLU A 4 13.58 -31.26 3.89
N LYS A 5 13.74 -30.30 4.82
CA LYS A 5 14.86 -29.39 5.12
C LYS A 5 15.42 -28.70 3.88
N TRP A 6 14.81 -27.58 3.51
CA TRP A 6 15.44 -26.56 2.67
C TRP A 6 16.35 -25.68 3.54
N ALA A 7 17.64 -25.69 3.19
CA ALA A 7 18.70 -24.91 3.80
C ALA A 7 18.94 -23.62 3.01
N VAL A 8 19.16 -22.53 3.72
CA VAL A 8 19.65 -21.24 3.19
C VAL A 8 21.17 -21.31 3.11
N PRO A 9 21.82 -20.92 1.99
CA PRO A 9 23.27 -20.85 1.95
C PRO A 9 23.77 -19.60 2.67
N SER A 10 24.71 -19.81 3.59
CA SER A 10 25.50 -18.81 4.28
C SER A 10 26.93 -18.82 3.73
N GLY A 11 27.57 -17.66 3.68
CA GLY A 11 29.01 -17.54 3.50
C GLY A 11 29.43 -16.31 2.70
N ILE A 12 29.89 -15.26 3.41
CA ILE A 12 31.30 -14.85 3.43
C ILE A 12 31.53 -14.21 4.82
N ALA A 13 32.58 -14.67 5.50
CA ALA A 13 33.00 -14.24 6.82
C ALA A 13 34.38 -13.60 6.78
N ASN A 14 34.61 -12.73 7.78
CA ASN A 14 35.90 -12.25 8.33
C ASN A 14 36.71 -11.31 7.41
N SER A 15 37.39 -10.27 7.87
CA SER A 15 38.11 -9.96 9.13
C SER A 15 38.30 -8.42 9.10
N VAL A 16 38.33 -7.67 10.19
CA VAL A 16 39.59 -7.25 10.85
C VAL A 16 39.33 -6.91 12.32
N VAL A 17 40.10 -7.59 13.16
CA VAL A 17 40.35 -7.34 14.58
C VAL A 17 41.35 -6.19 14.73
N SER A 18 41.16 -5.30 15.71
CA SER A 18 42.12 -4.98 16.79
C SER A 18 42.13 -3.53 17.29
N HIS A 19 41.95 -3.41 18.62
CA HIS A 19 42.58 -2.50 19.60
C HIS A 19 42.40 -0.97 19.43
N LEU A 20 41.91 -0.25 20.44
CA LEU A 20 42.73 0.12 21.61
C LEU A 20 41.94 0.31 22.93
N ARG A 21 42.62 -0.13 24.01
CA ARG A 21 42.40 0.08 25.45
C ARG A 21 42.36 1.58 25.81
N LEU A 22 41.42 2.03 26.67
CA LEU A 22 41.48 2.14 28.15
C LEU A 22 42.19 3.42 28.68
N HIS A 23 41.66 3.93 29.81
CA HIS A 23 42.10 5.03 30.71
C HIS A 23 41.39 6.39 30.48
N ALA A 24 40.95 7.15 31.49
CA ALA A 24 40.91 6.98 32.95
C ALA A 24 39.89 7.98 33.54
N ARG A 25 39.28 7.62 34.68
CA ARG A 25 38.57 8.54 35.58
C ARG A 25 39.59 9.28 36.44
N VAL A 26 39.46 10.60 36.61
CA VAL A 26 39.96 11.34 37.80
C VAL A 26 38.98 12.46 38.15
N TYR A 27 38.61 12.50 39.43
CA TYR A 27 37.79 13.49 40.15
C TYR A 27 38.50 14.84 40.30
N ALA A 28 37.74 15.94 40.34
CA ALA A 28 38.07 17.10 41.19
C ALA A 28 36.83 17.96 41.49
N LEU A 29 36.33 17.80 42.72
CA LEU A 29 35.47 18.74 43.43
C LEU A 29 36.26 20.01 43.78
N ALA A 30 35.65 21.18 43.59
CA ALA A 30 35.99 22.39 44.37
C ALA A 30 34.84 23.39 44.37
N LEU A 31 34.21 23.55 45.54
CA LEU A 31 33.39 24.71 45.94
C LEU A 31 33.90 25.12 47.32
N PRO A 32 34.08 26.43 47.59
CA PRO A 32 33.39 27.06 48.74
C PRO A 32 32.83 28.47 48.37
N LEU A 33 31.60 28.88 48.76
CA LEU A 33 31.17 29.42 50.08
C LEU A 33 32.01 30.66 50.49
N VAL A 34 31.55 31.87 50.85
CA VAL A 34 30.32 32.50 51.43
C VAL A 34 30.41 34.01 51.09
N MET A 35 29.30 34.76 51.00
CA MET A 35 29.08 36.07 51.70
C MET A 35 27.73 36.66 51.31
N THR A 36 26.81 36.61 52.26
CA THR A 36 25.50 37.26 52.27
C THR A 36 25.64 38.76 52.53
N LEU A 37 24.99 39.60 51.71
CA LEU A 37 24.42 40.89 52.11
C LEU A 37 23.30 41.24 51.12
N ALA A 38 22.11 41.57 51.63
CA ALA A 38 21.00 42.20 50.92
C ALA A 38 20.50 43.36 51.80
N PRO A 39 19.70 44.31 51.28
CA PRO A 39 19.79 44.98 49.98
C PRO A 39 19.84 46.52 50.15
N VAL A 40 20.38 47.25 49.16
CA VAL A 40 20.05 48.68 48.98
C VAL A 40 19.08 48.74 47.81
N VAL A 41 17.83 49.07 48.13
CA VAL A 41 16.78 49.35 47.16
C VAL A 41 17.09 50.69 46.52
N VAL A 42 17.59 50.67 45.29
CA VAL A 42 17.44 51.78 44.35
C VAL A 42 16.36 51.33 43.38
N ALA A 43 15.21 52.01 43.44
CA ALA A 43 14.13 51.83 42.51
C ALA A 43 14.57 52.37 41.14
N GLU A 44 14.96 51.46 40.26
CA GLU A 44 15.13 51.74 38.84
C GLU A 44 13.81 51.40 38.14
N GLU A 45 13.25 52.39 37.46
CA GLU A 45 12.00 52.31 36.71
C GLU A 45 12.07 51.15 35.70
N PRO A 46 10.99 50.37 35.51
CA PRO A 46 11.03 49.28 34.56
C PRO A 46 11.12 49.86 33.15
N ALA A 47 12.30 49.77 32.55
CA ALA A 47 12.43 49.81 31.11
C ALA A 47 11.48 48.75 30.55
N VAL A 48 10.49 49.21 29.80
CA VAL A 48 9.56 48.36 29.06
C VAL A 48 10.42 47.53 28.10
N ALA A 49 10.68 46.29 28.49
CA ALA A 49 11.17 45.28 27.58
C ALA A 49 10.06 45.09 26.55
N GLU A 50 10.26 45.72 25.39
CA GLU A 50 9.58 45.33 24.18
C GLU A 50 9.85 43.83 24.02
N THR A 51 8.82 43.03 24.26
CA THR A 51 8.76 41.68 23.75
C THR A 51 8.95 41.78 22.24
N GLU A 52 10.17 41.59 21.77
CA GLU A 52 10.42 41.09 20.42
C GLU A 52 9.59 39.82 20.31
N ALA A 53 8.46 39.95 19.64
CA ALA A 53 7.76 38.81 19.10
C ALA A 53 8.80 38.04 18.31
N GLU A 54 9.11 36.84 18.77
CA GLU A 54 9.82 35.82 18.01
C GLU A 54 9.21 35.81 16.61
N GLU A 55 9.94 36.42 15.67
CA GLU A 55 9.57 36.52 14.28
C GLU A 55 9.44 35.08 13.79
N ALA A 56 8.20 34.60 13.74
CA ALA A 56 7.89 33.25 13.31
C ALA A 56 8.60 33.02 11.99
N ALA A 57 9.57 32.09 12.00
CA ALA A 57 10.30 31.68 10.81
C ALA A 57 9.31 31.52 9.66
N PRO A 58 9.61 32.05 8.46
CA PRO A 58 8.68 32.03 7.35
C PRO A 58 8.15 30.60 7.17
N LEU A 59 6.84 30.44 7.33
CA LEU A 59 6.18 29.15 7.21
C LEU A 59 6.65 28.49 5.90
N PRO A 60 7.06 27.21 5.92
CA PRO A 60 7.51 26.55 4.70
C PRO A 60 6.39 26.67 3.66
N SER A 61 6.71 27.32 2.55
CA SER A 61 5.76 27.59 1.46
C SER A 61 5.44 26.33 0.63
N HIS A 62 6.22 25.27 0.85
CA HIS A 62 6.15 24.00 0.14
C HIS A 62 6.42 22.87 1.13
N VAL A 63 5.72 21.75 0.95
CA VAL A 63 5.91 20.53 1.75
C VAL A 63 7.32 19.99 1.48
N GLU A 64 8.11 19.78 2.53
CA GLU A 64 9.43 19.14 2.38
C GLU A 64 9.28 17.62 2.31
N TRP A 65 9.26 17.10 1.08
CA TRP A 65 9.15 15.66 0.84
C TRP A 65 10.48 14.95 0.98
N MET A 66 10.58 14.04 1.94
CA MET A 66 11.72 13.11 2.04
C MET A 66 11.59 11.99 1.00
N THR A 67 12.72 11.41 0.58
CA THR A 67 12.74 10.24 -0.32
C THR A 67 13.33 8.98 0.34
N ASP A 68 14.15 9.17 1.37
CA ASP A 68 14.72 8.08 2.18
C ASP A 68 13.72 7.73 3.30
N VAL A 69 13.14 6.55 3.22
CA VAL A 69 12.10 6.10 4.16
C VAL A 69 12.71 5.78 5.52
N ALA A 70 13.94 5.25 5.57
CA ALA A 70 14.59 4.93 6.83
C ALA A 70 14.93 6.21 7.61
N ALA A 71 15.43 7.24 6.91
CA ALA A 71 15.65 8.56 7.50
C ALA A 71 14.34 9.19 7.96
N ALA A 72 13.27 9.07 7.17
CA ALA A 72 11.95 9.59 7.53
C ALA A 72 11.38 8.88 8.77
N GLN A 73 11.52 7.55 8.90
CA GLN A 73 11.12 6.81 10.10
C GLN A 73 11.90 7.26 11.34
N ALA A 74 13.21 7.50 11.21
CA ALA A 74 14.02 7.99 12.31
C ALA A 74 13.57 9.39 12.76
N LEU A 75 13.29 10.28 11.80
CA LEU A 75 12.76 11.62 12.06
C LEU A 75 11.38 11.55 12.74
N ALA A 76 10.48 10.75 12.20
CA ALA A 76 9.13 10.52 12.72
C ALA A 76 9.18 10.05 14.19
N LYS A 77 10.05 9.09 14.50
CA LYS A 77 10.28 8.63 15.89
C LYS A 77 10.80 9.74 16.80
N SER A 78 11.78 10.53 16.32
CA SER A 78 12.37 11.61 17.12
C SER A 78 11.39 12.76 17.41
N GLN A 79 10.46 13.02 16.48
CA GLN A 79 9.47 14.08 16.59
C GLN A 79 8.12 13.61 17.13
N ASN A 80 7.98 12.32 17.46
CA ASN A 80 6.70 11.69 17.82
C ASN A 80 5.59 11.97 16.79
N LYS A 81 5.95 11.83 15.51
CA LYS A 81 5.07 12.01 14.35
C LYS A 81 4.85 10.69 13.62
N ASP A 82 3.77 10.65 12.86
CA ASP A 82 3.48 9.59 11.90
C ASP A 82 4.13 9.93 10.54
N LEU A 83 3.96 9.11 9.51
CA LEU A 83 4.40 9.42 8.14
C LEU A 83 3.21 9.49 7.18
N ILE A 84 3.32 10.39 6.20
CA ILE A 84 2.45 10.41 5.02
C ILE A 84 3.27 10.03 3.80
N LEU A 85 2.92 8.91 3.17
CA LEU A 85 3.61 8.33 2.03
C LEU A 85 2.84 8.67 0.75
N PHE A 86 3.40 9.49 -0.12
CA PHE A 86 2.81 9.88 -1.38
C PHE A 86 3.40 9.07 -2.55
N PHE A 87 2.62 8.12 -3.05
CA PHE A 87 2.94 7.34 -4.24
C PHE A 87 2.48 8.09 -5.49
N THR A 88 3.43 8.42 -6.36
CA THR A 88 3.19 9.30 -7.52
C THR A 88 3.97 8.88 -8.76
N GLY A 89 3.57 9.40 -9.92
CA GLY A 89 4.32 9.31 -11.17
C GLY A 89 4.52 10.72 -11.73
N SER A 90 5.60 11.38 -11.33
CA SER A 90 5.78 12.84 -11.47
C SER A 90 5.72 13.37 -12.90
N ASP A 91 6.04 12.55 -13.91
CA ASP A 91 6.15 12.96 -15.31
C ASP A 91 5.05 12.42 -16.24
N TRP A 92 4.21 11.48 -15.78
CA TRP A 92 3.18 10.87 -16.63
C TRP A 92 1.79 10.79 -15.98
N CYS A 93 1.66 10.97 -14.66
CA CYS A 93 0.39 10.86 -13.96
C CYS A 93 -0.32 12.22 -13.88
N GLY A 94 -1.26 12.48 -14.81
CA GLY A 94 -2.02 13.74 -14.83
C GLY A 94 -2.83 14.01 -13.56
N PHE A 95 -3.39 12.97 -12.92
CA PHE A 95 -4.13 13.12 -11.66
C PHE A 95 -3.22 13.41 -10.46
N CYS A 96 -1.95 12.97 -10.52
CA CYS A 96 -0.96 13.28 -9.49
C CYS A 96 -0.62 14.77 -9.52
N VAL A 97 -0.30 15.29 -10.71
CA VAL A 97 -0.05 16.73 -10.92
C VAL A 97 -1.27 17.57 -10.53
N LYS A 98 -2.48 17.08 -10.82
CA LYS A 98 -3.73 17.75 -10.41
C LYS A 98 -3.86 17.81 -8.88
N LEU A 99 -3.59 16.71 -8.18
CA LEU A 99 -3.65 16.66 -6.72
C LEU A 99 -2.61 17.57 -6.08
N GLU A 100 -1.37 17.55 -6.58
CA GLU A 100 -0.30 18.43 -6.11
C GLU A 100 -0.71 19.89 -6.22
N LYS A 101 -1.16 20.31 -7.40
CA LYS A 101 -1.61 21.69 -7.62
C LYS A 101 -2.82 22.08 -6.79
N ALA A 102 -3.81 21.19 -6.67
CA ALA A 102 -5.06 21.52 -5.99
C ALA A 102 -4.92 21.51 -4.46
N VAL A 103 -3.97 20.75 -3.92
CA VAL A 103 -3.86 20.50 -2.47
C VAL A 103 -2.41 20.67 -1.97
N LEU A 104 -1.49 19.82 -2.43
CA LEU A 104 -0.16 19.67 -1.79
C LEU A 104 0.75 20.91 -1.94
N LEU A 105 0.53 21.72 -2.98
CA LEU A 105 1.25 22.96 -3.24
C LEU A 105 0.48 24.22 -2.79
N GLN A 106 -0.69 24.07 -2.17
CA GLN A 106 -1.45 25.21 -1.67
C GLN A 106 -0.81 25.80 -0.41
N PRO A 107 -0.89 27.13 -0.21
CA PRO A 107 -0.38 27.77 1.00
C PRO A 107 -1.01 27.16 2.26
N GLY A 108 -0.18 26.91 3.28
CA GLY A 108 -0.62 26.32 4.55
C GLY A 108 -0.73 24.79 4.56
N THR A 109 -0.66 24.13 3.40
CA THR A 109 -0.69 22.66 3.34
C THR A 109 0.50 22.03 4.04
N ALA A 110 1.72 22.56 3.84
CA ALA A 110 2.92 22.10 4.54
C ALA A 110 2.73 22.11 6.05
N LYS A 111 2.33 23.26 6.61
CA LYS A 111 2.04 23.41 8.03
C LYS A 111 1.03 22.36 8.54
N ARG A 112 -0.08 22.16 7.82
CA ARG A 112 -1.13 21.22 8.24
C ARG A 112 -0.69 19.75 8.18
N LEU A 113 0.08 19.36 7.17
CA LEU A 113 0.62 18.00 7.09
C LEU A 113 1.70 17.77 8.15
N GLU A 114 2.64 18.70 8.25
CA GLU A 114 3.84 18.60 9.09
C GLU A 114 3.56 18.74 10.59
N GLU A 115 2.36 19.20 10.97
CA GLU A 115 1.90 19.21 12.37
C GLU A 115 1.92 17.79 12.96
N ARG A 116 1.58 16.78 12.16
CA ARG A 116 1.46 15.39 12.60
C ARG A 116 2.30 14.38 11.82
N TYR A 117 2.64 14.70 10.58
CA TYR A 117 3.28 13.75 9.67
C TYR A 117 4.66 14.21 9.23
N VAL A 118 5.54 13.24 8.97
CA VAL A 118 6.73 13.41 8.16
C VAL A 118 6.38 13.04 6.71
N PRO A 119 6.41 13.99 5.75
CA PRO A 119 6.07 13.73 4.35
C PRO A 119 7.17 12.94 3.62
N VAL A 120 6.77 11.88 2.92
CA VAL A 120 7.67 11.04 2.11
C VAL A 120 7.07 10.85 0.72
N VAL A 121 7.86 11.11 -0.33
CA VAL A 121 7.44 10.88 -1.72
C VAL A 121 8.09 9.62 -2.27
N LEU A 122 7.26 8.75 -2.83
CA LEU A 122 7.66 7.55 -3.56
C LEU A 122 7.29 7.74 -5.03
N ASP A 123 8.22 8.31 -5.78
CA ASP A 123 8.03 8.65 -7.19
C ASP A 123 8.42 7.48 -8.10
N PHE A 124 7.59 7.23 -9.12
CA PHE A 124 7.74 6.22 -10.16
C PHE A 124 7.78 6.89 -11.56
N PRO A 125 8.82 7.68 -11.86
CA PRO A 125 8.92 8.42 -13.11
C PRO A 125 9.26 7.51 -14.29
N HIS A 126 8.94 7.94 -15.52
CA HIS A 126 9.40 7.28 -16.75
C HIS A 126 10.75 7.79 -17.22
N GLY A 127 11.01 9.09 -17.08
CA GLY A 127 12.17 9.78 -17.64
C GLY A 127 13.19 10.29 -16.63
N LYS A 128 12.81 10.46 -15.36
CA LYS A 128 13.73 10.96 -14.31
C LYS A 128 14.59 9.82 -13.75
N PRO A 129 15.93 9.90 -13.85
CA PRO A 129 16.81 8.89 -13.27
C PRO A 129 16.69 8.82 -11.75
N GLN A 130 16.74 7.61 -11.20
CA GLN A 130 16.78 7.31 -9.77
C GLN A 130 17.83 6.23 -9.53
N SER A 131 18.44 6.20 -8.34
CA SER A 131 19.32 5.11 -7.95
C SER A 131 18.56 3.79 -7.84
N GLU A 132 19.26 2.67 -8.01
CA GLU A 132 18.65 1.34 -7.92
C GLU A 132 18.16 1.05 -6.49
N GLU A 133 18.84 1.58 -5.48
CA GLU A 133 18.42 1.48 -4.07
C GLU A 133 17.08 2.19 -3.85
N LEU A 134 16.91 3.39 -4.40
CA LEU A 134 15.67 4.15 -4.26
C LEU A 134 14.51 3.47 -4.99
N LYS A 135 14.74 2.97 -6.22
CA LYS A 135 13.73 2.21 -6.96
C LYS A 135 13.30 0.97 -6.19
N LYS A 136 14.28 0.22 -5.67
CA LYS A 136 14.02 -0.99 -4.87
C LYS A 136 13.21 -0.68 -3.61
N GLN A 137 13.59 0.34 -2.85
CA GLN A 137 12.83 0.80 -1.68
C GLN A 137 11.38 1.14 -2.05
N ASN A 138 11.19 1.92 -3.13
CA ASN A 138 9.87 2.34 -3.58
C ASN A 138 9.02 1.15 -4.03
N ASP A 139 9.60 0.22 -4.79
CA ASP A 139 8.93 -1.00 -5.25
C ASP A 139 8.56 -1.92 -4.08
N GLU A 140 9.43 -2.08 -3.09
CA GLU A 140 9.16 -2.87 -1.89
C GLU A 140 7.98 -2.30 -1.10
N LEU A 141 7.93 -0.98 -0.89
CA LEU A 141 6.83 -0.33 -0.20
C LEU A 141 5.53 -0.36 -0.99
N LYS A 142 5.60 -0.14 -2.31
CA LYS A 142 4.43 -0.25 -3.22
C LYS A 142 3.83 -1.65 -3.14
N LYS A 143 4.67 -2.70 -3.11
CA LYS A 143 4.23 -4.09 -2.95
C LYS A 143 3.66 -4.35 -1.56
N LYS A 144 4.37 -3.95 -0.50
CA LYS A 144 3.95 -4.13 0.90
C LYS A 144 2.58 -3.52 1.17
N LEU A 145 2.35 -2.30 0.67
CA LEU A 145 1.10 -1.58 0.83
C LEU A 145 0.08 -1.86 -0.28
N ALA A 146 0.36 -2.81 -1.18
CA ALA A 146 -0.49 -3.20 -2.29
C ALA A 146 -0.99 -2.03 -3.18
N VAL A 147 -0.16 -0.99 -3.38
CA VAL A 147 -0.49 0.19 -4.18
C VAL A 147 -0.61 -0.18 -5.66
N ARG A 148 -1.81 -0.06 -6.22
CA ARG A 148 -2.12 -0.43 -7.62
C ARG A 148 -2.21 0.75 -8.59
N GLY A 149 -2.41 1.97 -8.10
CA GLY A 149 -2.60 3.16 -8.93
C GLY A 149 -2.02 4.42 -8.28
N PHE A 150 -1.95 5.49 -9.08
CA PHE A 150 -1.47 6.80 -8.64
C PHE A 150 -2.50 7.89 -8.98
N PRO A 151 -2.59 8.98 -8.19
CA PRO A 151 -1.90 9.17 -6.91
C PRO A 151 -2.47 8.25 -5.84
N THR A 152 -1.63 7.79 -4.90
CA THR A 152 -2.09 7.12 -3.68
C THR A 152 -1.34 7.70 -2.49
N LEU A 153 -2.07 8.05 -1.42
CA LEU A 153 -1.47 8.46 -0.15
C LEU A 153 -1.74 7.40 0.90
N TYR A 154 -0.71 7.02 1.64
CA TYR A 154 -0.81 6.18 2.82
C TYR A 154 -0.42 6.97 4.06
N PHE A 155 -1.19 6.81 5.12
CA PHE A 155 -0.89 7.37 6.43
C PHE A 155 -0.49 6.22 7.32
N VAL A 156 0.74 6.25 7.83
CA VAL A 156 1.35 5.13 8.54
C VAL A 156 2.01 5.64 9.80
N ASP A 157 2.09 4.80 10.83
CA ASP A 157 2.90 5.13 12.00
C ASP A 157 4.40 5.06 11.69
N ALA A 158 5.24 5.44 12.65
CA ALA A 158 6.68 5.43 12.49
C ALA A 158 7.32 4.03 12.28
N ASP A 159 6.55 2.94 12.47
CA ASP A 159 6.94 1.56 12.18
C ASP A 159 6.36 1.05 10.84
N LEU A 160 5.78 1.97 10.04
CA LEU A 160 5.13 1.72 8.76
C LEU A 160 3.88 0.82 8.87
N MET A 161 3.17 0.90 10.00
CA MET A 161 1.86 0.27 10.15
C MET A 161 0.77 1.22 9.65
N PRO A 162 -0.05 0.82 8.67
CA PRO A 162 -0.93 1.74 7.99
C PRO A 162 -2.20 2.05 8.80
N GLN A 163 -2.58 3.32 8.89
CA GLN A 163 -3.75 3.82 9.62
C GLN A 163 -4.88 4.23 8.65
N GLY A 164 -4.52 4.64 7.44
CA GLY A 164 -5.47 5.13 6.44
C GLY A 164 -4.85 5.18 5.05
N GLN A 165 -5.70 5.25 4.03
CA GLN A 165 -5.27 5.48 2.64
C GLN A 165 -6.22 6.39 1.88
N MET A 166 -5.69 7.06 0.87
CA MET A 166 -6.46 7.79 -0.14
C MET A 166 -5.99 7.35 -1.52
N VAL A 167 -6.91 6.79 -2.32
CA VAL A 167 -6.62 6.33 -3.67
C VAL A 167 -7.22 7.30 -4.68
N GLY A 168 -6.41 7.70 -5.66
CA GLY A 168 -6.80 8.60 -6.73
C GLY A 168 -6.86 10.07 -6.33
N TYR A 169 -7.28 10.89 -7.29
CA TYR A 169 -7.49 12.32 -7.05
C TYR A 169 -8.75 12.54 -6.19
N LYS A 170 -8.59 13.36 -5.14
CA LYS A 170 -9.70 13.92 -4.35
C LYS A 170 -9.74 15.43 -4.55
N ALA A 171 -10.95 16.01 -4.58
CA ALA A 171 -11.08 17.46 -4.53
C ALA A 171 -10.58 17.99 -3.17
N PRO A 172 -10.18 19.26 -3.05
CA PRO A 172 -9.58 19.78 -1.82
C PRO A 172 -10.42 19.57 -0.56
N GLU A 173 -11.74 19.78 -0.65
CA GLU A 173 -12.65 19.54 0.47
C GLU A 173 -12.68 18.06 0.88
N ASP A 174 -12.91 17.15 -0.07
CA ASP A 174 -12.90 15.70 0.17
C ASP A 174 -11.56 15.19 0.70
N PHE A 175 -10.45 15.78 0.23
CA PHE A 175 -9.11 15.43 0.69
C PHE A 175 -8.95 15.75 2.16
N TRP A 176 -9.31 16.97 2.58
CA TRP A 176 -9.14 17.39 3.96
C TRP A 176 -10.13 16.71 4.90
N ASN A 177 -11.35 16.42 4.45
CA ASN A 177 -12.30 15.60 5.22
C ASN A 177 -11.74 14.19 5.46
N SER A 178 -11.27 13.52 4.40
CA SER A 178 -10.62 12.21 4.56
C SER A 178 -9.33 12.29 5.38
N PHE A 179 -8.58 13.39 5.33
CA PHE A 179 -7.38 13.58 6.14
C PHE A 179 -7.74 13.61 7.62
N ASP A 180 -8.74 14.40 8.00
CA ASP A 180 -9.19 14.53 9.40
C ASP A 180 -9.74 13.20 9.94
N GLU A 181 -10.48 12.45 9.12
CA GLU A 181 -10.94 11.09 9.48
C GLU A 181 -9.77 10.14 9.74
N ILE A 182 -8.74 10.17 8.91
CA ILE A 182 -7.57 9.29 9.05
C ILE A 182 -6.70 9.72 10.24
N VAL A 183 -6.57 11.01 10.49
CA VAL A 183 -5.93 11.57 11.70
C VAL A 183 -6.64 11.02 12.95
N ALA A 184 -7.97 11.05 12.98
CA ALA A 184 -8.74 10.49 14.10
C ALA A 184 -8.54 8.97 14.26
N VAL A 185 -8.41 8.21 13.16
CA VAL A 185 -8.05 6.79 13.20
C VAL A 185 -6.65 6.60 13.81
N GLY A 186 -5.65 7.34 13.33
CA GLY A 186 -4.29 7.24 13.83
C GLY A 186 -4.20 7.57 15.33
N GLU A 187 -5.01 8.50 15.82
CA GLU A 187 -5.11 8.85 17.25
C GLU A 187 -5.64 7.68 18.07
N LYS A 188 -6.72 7.03 17.61
CA LYS A 188 -7.28 5.83 18.24
C LYS A 188 -6.26 4.69 18.26
N VAL A 189 -5.56 4.47 17.14
CA VAL A 189 -4.52 3.44 17.04
C VAL A 189 -3.36 3.75 17.99
N SER A 190 -2.87 4.98 18.02
CA SER A 190 -1.77 5.41 18.91
C SER A 190 -2.16 5.26 20.39
N ALA A 191 -3.37 5.70 20.76
CA ALA A 191 -3.91 5.53 22.10
C ALA A 191 -4.03 4.04 22.47
N ALA A 192 -4.55 3.21 21.57
CA ALA A 192 -4.64 1.77 21.78
C ALA A 192 -3.25 1.13 21.88
N LYS A 193 -2.23 1.57 21.15
CA LYS A 193 -0.84 1.07 21.29
C LYS A 193 -0.18 1.44 22.61
N ALA A 194 -0.60 2.53 23.27
CA ALA A 194 -0.02 3.02 24.52
C ALA A 194 1.52 3.11 24.50
N GLY A 195 2.10 3.53 23.37
CA GLY A 195 3.55 3.64 23.16
C GLY A 195 4.29 2.34 22.85
N ALA A 196 3.62 1.18 22.89
CA ALA A 196 4.21 -0.10 22.51
C ALA A 196 4.28 -0.27 20.99
N LYS A 197 5.26 -1.04 20.51
CA LYS A 197 5.24 -1.50 19.11
C LYS A 197 4.17 -2.56 18.95
N VAL A 198 3.44 -2.53 17.83
CA VAL A 198 2.37 -3.52 17.54
C VAL A 198 2.88 -4.96 17.67
N ALA A 199 4.13 -5.22 17.26
CA ALA A 199 4.74 -6.54 17.34
C ALA A 199 4.90 -7.06 18.79
N GLU A 200 5.00 -6.17 19.78
CA GLU A 200 5.26 -6.48 21.19
C GLU A 200 3.97 -6.59 22.02
N ILE A 201 2.83 -6.16 21.48
CA ILE A 201 1.54 -6.22 22.17
C ILE A 201 1.04 -7.68 22.22
N THR A 202 0.72 -8.15 23.43
CA THR A 202 0.16 -9.48 23.68
C THR A 202 -1.27 -9.47 24.21
N ASP A 203 -1.77 -8.33 24.70
CA ASP A 203 -3.14 -8.20 25.19
C ASP A 203 -4.12 -8.17 24.00
N TYR A 204 -4.97 -9.19 23.90
CA TYR A 204 -5.94 -9.32 22.82
C TYR A 204 -6.94 -8.15 22.79
N LYS A 205 -7.27 -7.53 23.94
CA LYS A 205 -8.19 -6.38 23.97
C LYS A 205 -7.55 -5.17 23.32
N GLN A 206 -6.26 -4.97 23.59
CA GLN A 206 -5.46 -3.92 23.00
C GLN A 206 -5.32 -4.13 21.49
N LEU A 207 -4.99 -5.35 21.06
CA LEU A 207 -4.91 -5.70 19.63
C LEU A 207 -6.27 -5.53 18.94
N ASN A 208 -7.37 -5.97 19.57
CA ASN A 208 -8.71 -5.80 19.04
C ASN A 208 -9.07 -4.32 18.87
N ALA A 209 -8.80 -3.48 19.87
CA ALA A 209 -9.06 -2.03 19.78
C ALA A 209 -8.32 -1.37 18.61
N ILE A 210 -7.09 -1.81 18.31
CA ILE A 210 -6.34 -1.34 17.13
C ILE A 210 -7.06 -1.78 15.85
N LEU A 211 -7.40 -3.06 15.73
CA LEU A 211 -8.02 -3.60 14.52
C LEU A 211 -9.41 -3.00 14.23
N GLU A 212 -10.20 -2.70 15.26
CA GLU A 212 -11.51 -2.04 15.13
C GLU A 212 -11.40 -0.57 14.70
N ALA A 213 -10.28 0.09 15.02
CA ALA A 213 -10.06 1.48 14.65
C ALA A 213 -9.65 1.64 13.18
N VAL A 214 -8.97 0.64 12.61
CA VAL A 214 -8.39 0.71 11.26
C VAL A 214 -9.44 0.34 10.20
N PRO A 215 -9.58 1.13 9.12
CA PRO A 215 -10.46 0.79 7.99
C PRO A 215 -10.14 -0.56 7.35
N GLU A 216 -11.17 -1.26 6.88
CA GLU A 216 -11.05 -2.63 6.36
C GLU A 216 -10.05 -2.74 5.20
N GLU A 217 -10.02 -1.74 4.32
CA GLU A 217 -9.15 -1.70 3.15
C GLU A 217 -7.66 -1.64 3.54
N VAL A 218 -7.38 -1.08 4.71
CA VAL A 218 -6.02 -0.92 5.25
C VAL A 218 -5.58 -2.14 6.04
N LEU A 219 -6.53 -2.89 6.63
CA LEU A 219 -6.23 -4.13 7.35
C LEU A 219 -5.47 -5.14 6.48
N LYS A 220 -5.88 -5.28 5.21
CA LYS A 220 -5.23 -6.16 4.22
C LYS A 220 -3.78 -5.77 3.90
N SER A 221 -3.44 -4.49 4.00
CA SER A 221 -2.12 -3.96 3.61
C SER A 221 -1.09 -3.93 4.75
N GLY A 222 -1.43 -4.40 5.96
CA GLY A 222 -0.47 -4.39 7.06
C GLY A 222 -0.85 -5.07 8.37
N TRP A 223 -2.11 -5.48 8.57
CA TRP A 223 -2.60 -5.91 9.89
C TRP A 223 -2.95 -7.40 10.00
N MET A 224 -2.76 -8.19 8.94
CA MET A 224 -3.10 -9.62 8.98
C MET A 224 -2.36 -10.40 10.08
N GLU A 225 -1.10 -10.06 10.35
CA GLU A 225 -0.36 -10.69 11.44
C GLU A 225 -0.91 -10.30 12.81
N THR A 226 -1.31 -9.04 12.98
CA THR A 226 -2.00 -8.56 14.18
C THR A 226 -3.34 -9.29 14.36
N MET A 227 -4.09 -9.53 13.28
CA MET A 227 -5.32 -10.34 13.33
C MET A 227 -5.03 -11.76 13.83
N ARG A 228 -3.99 -12.43 13.31
CA ARG A 228 -3.59 -13.77 13.80
C ARG A 228 -3.26 -13.76 15.29
N LYS A 229 -2.48 -12.78 15.74
CA LYS A 229 -2.16 -12.61 17.17
C LYS A 229 -3.40 -12.38 18.02
N THR A 230 -4.33 -11.53 17.58
CA THR A 230 -5.59 -11.28 18.30
C THR A 230 -6.39 -12.56 18.44
N ILE A 231 -6.54 -13.32 17.34
CA ILE A 231 -7.26 -14.60 17.34
C ILE A 231 -6.61 -15.56 18.34
N ASP A 232 -5.29 -15.78 18.25
CA ASP A 232 -4.58 -16.73 19.10
C ASP A 232 -4.66 -16.34 20.58
N ALA A 233 -4.54 -15.05 20.89
CA ALA A 233 -4.58 -14.54 22.26
C ALA A 233 -5.99 -14.50 22.86
N SER A 234 -7.05 -14.47 22.03
CA SER A 234 -8.44 -14.43 22.52
C SER A 234 -9.13 -15.80 22.57
N ARG A 235 -8.59 -16.85 21.93
CA ARG A 235 -9.19 -18.21 21.96
C ARG A 235 -9.35 -18.73 23.40
N GLY A 236 -10.55 -19.22 23.73
CA GLY A 236 -10.89 -19.75 25.05
C GLY A 236 -11.04 -18.68 26.14
N VAL A 237 -10.88 -17.40 25.80
CA VAL A 237 -11.05 -16.24 26.70
C VAL A 237 -12.20 -15.36 26.20
N ASP A 238 -12.22 -15.07 24.90
CA ASP A 238 -13.22 -14.29 24.19
C ASP A 238 -13.39 -14.85 22.77
N ASP A 239 -14.18 -15.92 22.68
CA ASP A 239 -14.37 -16.67 21.44
C ASP A 239 -15.13 -15.85 20.37
N ALA A 240 -15.90 -14.83 20.78
CA ALA A 240 -16.58 -13.94 19.84
C ALA A 240 -15.57 -13.09 19.06
N ILE A 241 -14.57 -12.52 19.73
CA ILE A 241 -13.46 -11.81 19.07
C ILE A 241 -12.62 -12.78 18.22
N ALA A 242 -12.34 -13.97 18.74
CA ALA A 242 -11.57 -14.97 17.99
C ALA A 242 -12.27 -15.35 16.69
N GLN A 243 -13.58 -15.60 16.74
CA GLN A 243 -14.39 -15.97 15.59
C GLN A 243 -14.48 -14.82 14.57
N LYS A 244 -14.81 -13.60 15.02
CA LYS A 244 -14.91 -12.41 14.15
C LYS A 244 -13.64 -12.24 13.30
N TRP A 245 -12.47 -12.25 13.94
CA TRP A 245 -11.21 -12.03 13.22
C TRP A 245 -10.78 -13.25 12.41
N SER A 246 -11.12 -14.47 12.83
CA SER A 246 -10.87 -15.68 12.04
C SER A 246 -11.64 -15.65 10.71
N GLU A 247 -12.94 -15.35 10.75
CA GLU A 247 -13.77 -15.24 9.56
C GLU A 247 -13.27 -14.12 8.62
N LYS A 248 -12.92 -12.95 9.16
CA LYS A 248 -12.39 -11.84 8.38
C LYS A 248 -11.01 -12.16 7.78
N LEU A 249 -10.12 -12.81 8.54
CA LEU A 249 -8.80 -13.20 8.05
C LEU A 249 -8.92 -14.22 6.91
N GLU A 250 -9.78 -15.23 7.08
CA GLU A 250 -10.03 -16.24 6.04
C GLU A 250 -10.62 -15.60 4.77
N GLN A 251 -11.53 -14.63 4.92
CA GLN A 251 -12.03 -13.83 3.81
C GLN A 251 -10.89 -13.13 3.07
N PHE A 252 -10.01 -12.42 3.79
CA PHE A 252 -8.87 -11.72 3.17
C PHE A 252 -7.88 -12.67 2.50
N GLU A 253 -7.56 -13.80 3.12
CA GLU A 253 -6.67 -14.80 2.53
C GLU A 253 -7.24 -15.37 1.22
N ARG A 254 -8.56 -15.60 1.16
CA ARG A 254 -9.24 -15.99 -0.09
C ARG A 254 -9.15 -14.90 -1.15
N GLU A 255 -9.48 -13.65 -0.82
CA GLU A 255 -9.42 -12.52 -1.75
C GLU A 255 -7.99 -12.31 -2.31
N ILE A 256 -6.97 -12.39 -1.44
CA ILE A 256 -5.56 -12.28 -1.84
C ILE A 256 -5.19 -13.43 -2.78
N ALA A 257 -5.60 -14.65 -2.47
CA ALA A 257 -5.32 -15.81 -3.33
C ALA A 257 -6.01 -15.70 -4.70
N GLU A 258 -7.25 -15.18 -4.75
CA GLU A 258 -7.95 -14.90 -6.01
C GLU A 258 -7.25 -13.80 -6.83
N GLN A 259 -6.84 -12.72 -6.18
CA GLN A 259 -6.11 -11.64 -6.84
C GLN A 259 -4.76 -12.13 -7.39
N GLN A 260 -4.05 -12.95 -6.62
CA GLN A 260 -2.76 -13.53 -7.03
C GLN A 260 -2.94 -14.46 -8.22
N PHE A 261 -3.93 -15.34 -8.18
CA PHE A 261 -4.28 -16.21 -9.32
C PHE A 261 -4.53 -15.40 -10.59
N ASN A 262 -5.35 -14.34 -10.52
CA ASN A 262 -5.65 -13.50 -11.67
C ASN A 262 -4.40 -12.78 -12.21
N SER A 263 -3.52 -12.33 -11.31
CA SER A 263 -2.26 -11.69 -11.67
C SER A 263 -1.31 -12.66 -12.38
N ASP A 264 -1.14 -13.87 -11.85
CA ASP A 264 -0.26 -14.89 -12.42
C ASP A 264 -0.79 -15.40 -13.77
N LEU A 265 -2.11 -15.58 -13.87
CA LEU A 265 -2.79 -15.93 -15.10
C LEU A 265 -2.55 -14.89 -16.20
N ALA A 266 -2.71 -13.61 -15.87
CA ALA A 266 -2.44 -12.52 -16.81
C ALA A 266 -0.95 -12.42 -17.16
N ALA A 267 -0.04 -12.57 -16.20
CA ALA A 267 1.39 -12.51 -16.43
C ALA A 267 1.88 -13.65 -17.33
N GLY A 268 1.43 -14.88 -17.09
CA GLY A 268 1.76 -16.03 -17.93
C GLY A 268 1.25 -15.86 -19.36
N PHE A 269 -0.01 -15.44 -19.52
CA PHE A 269 -0.57 -15.12 -20.85
C PHE A 269 0.23 -14.03 -21.59
N MET A 270 0.58 -12.94 -20.91
CA MET A 270 1.36 -11.85 -21.50
C MET A 270 2.80 -12.27 -21.85
N LYS A 271 3.39 -13.17 -21.06
CA LYS A 271 4.69 -13.78 -21.37
C LYS A 271 4.61 -14.60 -22.66
N LEU A 272 3.64 -15.50 -22.78
CA LEU A 272 3.43 -16.32 -23.98
C LEU A 272 3.25 -15.45 -25.23
N LYS A 273 2.47 -14.37 -25.13
CA LYS A 273 2.30 -13.41 -26.24
C LYS A 273 3.62 -12.73 -26.64
N ARG A 274 4.47 -12.37 -25.66
CA ARG A 274 5.77 -11.75 -25.92
C ARG A 274 6.75 -12.71 -26.58
N GLU A 275 6.69 -13.98 -26.21
CA GLU A 275 7.52 -15.06 -26.75
C GLU A 275 7.01 -15.57 -28.10
N GLY A 276 5.85 -15.10 -28.58
CA GLY A 276 5.28 -15.50 -29.86
C GLY A 276 4.76 -16.94 -29.85
N ALA A 277 4.25 -17.41 -28.70
CA ALA A 277 3.70 -18.76 -28.55
C ALA A 277 2.56 -19.03 -29.56
N SER A 278 2.42 -20.29 -29.99
CA SER A 278 1.38 -20.68 -30.94
C SER A 278 -0.03 -20.54 -30.32
N PRO A 279 -1.09 -20.40 -31.12
CA PRO A 279 -2.47 -20.45 -30.61
C PRO A 279 -2.74 -21.70 -29.78
N GLU A 280 -2.19 -22.85 -30.16
CA GLU A 280 -2.34 -24.12 -29.47
C GLU A 280 -1.68 -24.09 -28.07
N ASP A 281 -0.46 -23.54 -27.94
CA ASP A 281 0.24 -23.42 -26.66
C ASP A 281 -0.50 -22.50 -25.69
N VAL A 282 -1.04 -21.38 -26.20
CA VAL A 282 -1.82 -20.44 -25.39
C VAL A 282 -3.14 -21.05 -24.92
N LEU A 283 -3.79 -21.85 -25.76
CA LEU A 283 -5.01 -22.57 -25.36
C LEU A 283 -4.70 -23.66 -24.33
N ALA A 284 -3.60 -24.40 -24.49
CA ALA A 284 -3.13 -25.39 -23.52
C ALA A 284 -2.82 -24.76 -22.16
N TYR A 285 -2.22 -23.56 -22.14
CA TYR A 285 -2.01 -22.78 -20.91
C TYR A 285 -3.32 -22.48 -20.18
N PHE A 286 -4.37 -22.08 -20.90
CA PHE A 286 -5.68 -21.87 -20.28
C PHE A 286 -6.31 -23.18 -19.79
N ASP A 287 -6.11 -24.29 -20.49
CA ASP A 287 -6.64 -25.60 -20.06
C ASP A 287 -5.96 -26.14 -18.81
N GLU A 288 -4.63 -25.99 -18.71
CA GLU A 288 -3.86 -26.28 -17.50
C GLU A 288 -4.33 -25.39 -16.35
N ALA A 289 -4.42 -24.06 -16.56
CA ALA A 289 -4.89 -23.14 -15.54
C ALA A 289 -6.34 -23.42 -15.06
N ALA A 290 -7.22 -23.90 -15.95
CA ALA A 290 -8.57 -24.31 -15.58
C ALA A 290 -8.58 -25.61 -14.77
N THR A 291 -7.66 -26.54 -15.09
CA THR A 291 -7.50 -27.81 -14.36
C THR A 291 -6.96 -27.56 -12.95
N ASP A 292 -5.93 -26.73 -12.82
CA ASP A 292 -5.37 -26.35 -11.51
C ASP A 292 -6.37 -25.58 -10.64
N ALA A 293 -7.32 -24.91 -11.28
CA ALA A 293 -8.37 -24.14 -10.62
C ALA A 293 -9.68 -24.92 -10.39
N ALA A 294 -9.74 -26.23 -10.66
CA ALA A 294 -10.99 -27.00 -10.73
C ALA A 294 -11.88 -26.89 -9.47
N ASP A 295 -11.27 -26.80 -8.28
CA ASP A 295 -11.98 -26.68 -7.01
C ASP A 295 -12.52 -25.26 -6.73
N TYR A 296 -12.20 -24.28 -7.59
CA TYR A 296 -12.56 -22.87 -7.45
C TYR A 296 -13.38 -22.39 -8.65
N PRO A 297 -14.72 -22.51 -8.62
CA PRO A 297 -15.59 -22.15 -9.75
C PRO A 297 -15.37 -20.73 -10.29
N SER A 298 -15.10 -19.75 -9.43
CA SER A 298 -14.81 -18.37 -9.82
C SER A 298 -13.54 -18.24 -10.68
N ARG A 299 -12.50 -19.01 -10.35
CA ARG A 299 -11.23 -19.04 -11.08
C ARG A 299 -11.39 -19.75 -12.43
N VAL A 300 -12.10 -20.89 -12.46
CA VAL A 300 -12.44 -21.59 -13.71
C VAL A 300 -13.20 -20.66 -14.66
N LEU A 301 -14.18 -19.91 -14.16
CA LEU A 301 -14.91 -18.93 -14.97
C LEU A 301 -14.01 -17.83 -15.52
N THR A 302 -13.08 -17.33 -14.72
CA THR A 302 -12.10 -16.32 -15.15
C THR A 302 -11.24 -16.86 -16.30
N VAL A 303 -10.72 -18.08 -16.16
CA VAL A 303 -9.93 -18.75 -17.20
C VAL A 303 -10.75 -18.95 -18.46
N LYS A 304 -11.98 -19.48 -18.35
CA LYS A 304 -12.89 -19.67 -19.49
C LYS A 304 -13.18 -18.35 -20.20
N PHE A 305 -13.40 -17.27 -19.46
CA PHE A 305 -13.65 -15.96 -20.06
C PHE A 305 -12.45 -15.44 -20.85
N LEU A 306 -11.23 -15.59 -20.32
CA LEU A 306 -10.00 -15.22 -21.04
C LEU A 306 -9.78 -16.11 -22.27
N LYS A 307 -9.99 -17.42 -22.14
CA LYS A 307 -9.91 -18.39 -23.25
C LYS A 307 -10.90 -18.03 -24.36
N MET A 308 -12.16 -17.73 -24.02
CA MET A 308 -13.18 -17.27 -24.97
C MET A 308 -12.73 -16.02 -25.72
N ARG A 309 -12.21 -15.01 -25.02
CA ARG A 309 -11.72 -13.79 -25.64
C ARG A 309 -10.55 -14.06 -26.58
N TYR A 310 -9.62 -14.92 -26.17
CA TYR A 310 -8.49 -15.31 -27.02
C TYR A 310 -8.93 -16.07 -28.28
N LEU A 311 -9.88 -17.00 -28.15
CA LEU A 311 -10.47 -17.73 -29.30
C LEU A 311 -11.12 -16.77 -30.30
N SER A 312 -11.75 -15.69 -29.83
CA SER A 312 -12.24 -14.60 -30.68
C SER A 312 -11.11 -13.89 -31.44
N GLU A 313 -9.98 -13.59 -30.77
CA GLU A 313 -8.80 -12.96 -31.38
C GLU A 313 -8.20 -13.83 -32.48
N VAL A 314 -8.06 -15.14 -32.25
CA VAL A 314 -7.51 -16.10 -33.22
C VAL A 314 -8.55 -16.68 -34.18
N LYS A 315 -9.77 -16.14 -34.19
CA LYS A 315 -10.86 -16.48 -35.12
C LYS A 315 -11.39 -17.91 -35.02
N LYS A 316 -11.14 -18.59 -33.92
CA LYS A 316 -11.76 -19.88 -33.57
C LYS A 316 -13.14 -19.62 -32.95
N TYR A 317 -14.04 -19.02 -33.74
CA TYR A 317 -15.33 -18.50 -33.25
C TYR A 317 -16.27 -19.59 -32.72
N ASP A 318 -16.28 -20.76 -33.34
CA ASP A 318 -17.15 -21.87 -32.88
C ASP A 318 -16.76 -22.37 -31.49
N GLU A 319 -15.47 -22.58 -31.28
CA GLU A 319 -14.93 -22.94 -29.96
C GLU A 319 -15.19 -21.82 -28.93
N GLY A 320 -14.98 -20.56 -29.33
CA GLY A 320 -15.27 -19.40 -28.47
C GLY A 320 -16.75 -19.33 -28.05
N ILE A 321 -17.68 -19.55 -28.98
CA ILE A 321 -19.12 -19.57 -28.70
C ILE A 321 -19.50 -20.75 -27.79
N ALA A 322 -18.86 -21.92 -27.96
CA ALA A 322 -19.07 -23.07 -27.08
C ALA A 322 -18.69 -22.73 -25.63
N ILE A 323 -17.50 -22.17 -25.40
CA ILE A 323 -17.07 -21.72 -24.07
C ILE A 323 -18.01 -20.64 -23.52
N ALA A 324 -18.49 -19.71 -24.35
CA ALA A 324 -19.45 -18.71 -23.92
C ALA A 324 -20.74 -19.34 -23.38
N ASN A 325 -21.26 -20.37 -24.05
CA ASN A 325 -22.44 -21.10 -23.59
C ASN A 325 -22.20 -21.81 -22.25
N GLU A 326 -21.01 -22.39 -22.05
CA GLU A 326 -20.65 -22.99 -20.76
C GLU A 326 -20.61 -21.97 -19.62
N ILE A 327 -20.07 -20.77 -19.86
CA ILE A 327 -20.06 -19.67 -18.88
C ILE A 327 -21.50 -19.25 -18.55
N LEU A 328 -22.34 -19.07 -19.56
CA LEU A 328 -23.73 -18.65 -19.40
C LEU A 328 -24.59 -19.66 -18.64
N ALA A 329 -24.30 -20.96 -18.82
CA ALA A 329 -24.96 -22.05 -18.12
C ALA A 329 -24.45 -22.24 -16.67
N SER A 330 -23.34 -21.61 -16.29
CA SER A 330 -22.76 -21.77 -14.96
C SER A 330 -23.56 -21.03 -13.88
N GLU A 331 -23.82 -21.72 -12.77
CA GLU A 331 -24.39 -21.12 -11.56
C GLU A 331 -23.42 -20.18 -10.85
N ALA A 332 -22.11 -20.38 -11.03
CA ALA A 332 -21.07 -19.51 -10.46
C ALA A 332 -20.93 -18.16 -11.20
N ALA A 333 -21.57 -18.01 -12.37
CA ALA A 333 -21.51 -16.77 -13.14
C ALA A 333 -22.63 -15.80 -12.71
N GLY A 334 -22.23 -14.63 -12.24
CA GLY A 334 -23.14 -13.54 -11.88
C GLY A 334 -23.71 -12.82 -13.11
N GLU A 335 -24.61 -11.86 -12.86
CA GLU A 335 -25.29 -11.11 -13.92
C GLU A 335 -24.32 -10.34 -14.82
N ARG A 336 -23.29 -9.71 -14.22
CA ARG A 336 -22.29 -8.94 -14.95
C ARG A 336 -21.45 -9.85 -15.86
N GLU A 337 -21.00 -11.00 -15.37
CA GLU A 337 -20.25 -11.99 -16.16
C GLU A 337 -21.10 -12.50 -17.32
N LYS A 338 -22.37 -12.84 -17.06
CA LYS A 338 -23.30 -13.30 -18.09
C LYS A 338 -23.54 -12.24 -19.17
N MET A 339 -23.76 -10.99 -18.76
CA MET A 339 -23.91 -9.86 -19.68
C MET A 339 -22.67 -9.65 -20.57
N MET A 340 -21.46 -9.64 -19.98
CA MET A 340 -20.22 -9.51 -20.74
C MET A 340 -20.02 -10.69 -21.70
N THR A 341 -20.35 -11.90 -21.26
CA THR A 341 -20.24 -13.12 -22.07
C THR A 341 -21.19 -13.10 -23.25
N GLU A 342 -22.45 -12.69 -23.06
CA GLU A 342 -23.40 -12.52 -24.17
C GLU A 342 -22.93 -11.47 -25.18
N ALA A 343 -22.35 -10.36 -24.73
CA ALA A 343 -21.81 -9.34 -25.62
C ALA A 343 -20.69 -9.90 -26.51
N VAL A 344 -19.73 -10.63 -25.93
CA VAL A 344 -18.62 -11.25 -26.68
C VAL A 344 -19.15 -12.36 -27.60
N LYS A 345 -20.08 -13.19 -27.14
CA LYS A 345 -20.73 -14.23 -27.95
C LYS A 345 -21.43 -13.64 -29.17
N LYS A 346 -22.26 -12.61 -28.98
CA LYS A 346 -22.96 -11.91 -30.07
C LYS A 346 -21.98 -11.32 -31.09
N GLN A 347 -20.87 -10.76 -30.61
CA GLN A 347 -19.81 -10.25 -31.47
C GLN A 347 -19.15 -11.37 -32.30
N MET A 348 -18.82 -12.50 -31.68
CA MET A 348 -18.25 -13.67 -32.38
C MET A 348 -19.22 -14.24 -33.42
N THR A 349 -20.51 -14.37 -33.08
CA THR A 349 -21.53 -14.83 -34.04
C THR A 349 -21.61 -13.93 -35.26
N ARG A 350 -21.62 -12.61 -35.05
CA ARG A 350 -21.61 -11.64 -36.15
C ARG A 350 -20.34 -11.76 -37.00
N PHE A 351 -19.16 -11.89 -36.40
CA PHE A 351 -17.91 -12.04 -37.15
C PHE A 351 -17.86 -13.35 -37.94
N LYS A 352 -18.41 -14.43 -37.39
CA LYS A 352 -18.57 -15.70 -38.09
C LYS A 352 -19.47 -15.56 -39.33
N GLU A 353 -20.61 -14.89 -39.20
CA GLU A 353 -21.57 -14.66 -40.31
C GLU A 353 -21.02 -13.75 -41.41
N GLN A 354 -20.16 -12.79 -41.05
CA GLN A 354 -19.60 -11.79 -41.99
C GLN A 354 -18.35 -12.27 -42.74
N GLY A 355 -17.81 -13.46 -42.46
CA GLY A 355 -16.67 -14.04 -43.19
C GLY A 355 -15.37 -13.23 -43.12
N GLN A 356 -15.15 -12.44 -42.06
CA GLN A 356 -14.08 -11.44 -42.00
C GLN A 356 -12.67 -12.07 -41.84
N PRO A 357 -11.72 -11.90 -42.80
CA PRO A 357 -10.37 -12.53 -42.77
C PRO A 357 -9.42 -11.87 -41.77
N ALA A 358 -8.38 -12.60 -41.34
CA ALA A 358 -7.41 -12.28 -40.26
C ALA A 358 -6.90 -10.82 -40.28
N GLY A 359 -7.04 -10.13 -39.15
CA GLY A 359 -6.55 -8.76 -38.92
C GLY A 359 -7.62 -7.67 -39.03
N VAL A 360 -7.97 -7.05 -37.90
CA VAL A 360 -8.63 -5.73 -37.88
C VAL A 360 -7.99 -4.91 -36.73
N PRO A 361 -7.75 -3.60 -36.89
CA PRO A 361 -7.00 -2.80 -35.93
C PRO A 361 -7.75 -2.58 -34.62
N ALA A 362 -6.97 -2.22 -33.59
CA ALA A 362 -7.41 -1.92 -32.24
C ALA A 362 -8.67 -1.04 -32.17
N ILE A 363 -9.58 -1.42 -31.29
CA ILE A 363 -10.81 -0.69 -30.94
C ILE A 363 -10.42 0.72 -30.48
N ARG A 364 -10.77 1.73 -31.27
CA ARG A 364 -10.84 3.12 -30.84
C ARG A 364 -11.99 3.18 -29.83
N MET A 365 -11.69 3.54 -28.57
CA MET A 365 -12.71 3.74 -27.55
C MET A 365 -13.75 4.73 -28.07
N ILE A 366 -15.00 4.29 -28.15
CA ILE A 366 -16.15 5.13 -28.48
C ILE A 366 -16.25 6.18 -27.37
N LYS A 367 -16.10 7.46 -27.72
CA LYS A 367 -16.50 8.55 -26.83
C LYS A 367 -18.03 8.54 -26.72
N PRO A 368 -18.61 8.73 -25.53
CA PRO A 368 -20.06 8.81 -25.42
C PRO A 368 -20.54 10.13 -26.03
N GLY A 369 -21.44 10.07 -27.03
CA GLY A 369 -22.15 11.27 -27.51
C GLY A 369 -22.46 11.38 -29.01
N GLU A 370 -22.54 10.29 -29.78
CA GLU A 370 -23.14 10.30 -31.13
C GLU A 370 -24.13 9.14 -31.32
#